data_AF-A0A2T9Z4B3-F1
#
_entry.id   AF-A0A2T9Z4B3-F1
#
_cell.length_a   1.000
_cell.length_b   1.000
_cell.length_c   1.000
_cell.angle_alpha   90.00
_cell.angle_beta   90.00
_cell.angle_gamma   90.00
#
_symmetry.space_group_name_H-M   'P 1'
#
loop_
_entity.id
_entity.type
_entity.pdbx_description
1 polymer ?
#
loop_
_entity_poly.entity_id
_entity_poly.type
_entity_poly.pdbx_seq_one_letter_code
_entity_poly.pdbx_strand_id
1 'polypeptide(L)'
;MPNNKKKSLKSIRGKDKAHPYSRKAKQMHRAIERSDKLDDRKDKHLTKNLPKAQKFVWFKEKLKFDDSEKKKNLKKEELYELAKEYIQRNDDMVEQIKANRRENRQLTSKDELFIDAVNKEKREAEVNGLEVPTLTESSVFKALMEWDGDLNSIRLVKSARVTIKL
;
A
#
# COMPACT_ATOMS: atom_id res chain seq x y z
N MET A 1 -9.05 37.30 18.49
CA MET A 1 -9.95 36.13 18.61
C MET A 1 -9.39 35.19 19.68
N PRO A 2 -10.09 34.95 20.80
CA PRO A 2 -9.50 34.19 21.90
C PRO A 2 -9.48 32.68 21.61
N ASN A 3 -8.26 32.16 21.43
CA ASN A 3 -7.81 30.81 21.77
C ASN A 3 -8.70 29.62 21.32
N ASN A 4 -8.77 29.38 20.01
CA ASN A 4 -9.37 28.17 19.41
C ASN A 4 -8.48 26.93 19.58
N LYS A 5 -8.02 26.65 20.82
CA LYS A 5 -7.24 25.46 21.12
C LYS A 5 -8.15 24.23 21.04
N LYS A 6 -7.86 23.36 20.07
CA LYS A 6 -8.56 22.09 19.84
C LYS A 6 -8.34 21.19 21.06
N LYS A 7 -9.38 21.01 21.88
CA LYS A 7 -9.33 20.19 23.10
C LYS A 7 -9.34 18.71 22.73
N SER A 8 -8.32 17.97 23.16
CA SER A 8 -8.35 16.50 23.15
C SER A 8 -9.18 15.99 24.32
N LEU A 9 -9.63 14.73 24.25
CA LEU A 9 -10.39 14.12 25.34
C LEU A 9 -9.64 14.15 26.68
N LYS A 10 -8.31 14.02 26.63
CA LYS A 10 -7.40 14.11 27.79
C LYS A 10 -7.40 15.51 28.45
N SER A 11 -7.69 16.56 27.69
CA SER A 11 -7.70 17.94 28.17
C SER A 11 -9.02 18.37 28.84
N ILE A 12 -10.07 17.55 28.75
CA ILE A 12 -11.39 17.86 29.31
C ILE A 12 -11.47 17.36 30.76
N ARG A 13 -11.45 18.29 31.73
CA ARG A 13 -11.53 17.97 33.17
C ARG A 13 -12.95 17.62 33.61
N GLY A 14 -13.07 16.65 34.53
CA GLY A 14 -14.35 16.27 35.16
C GLY A 14 -15.36 15.70 34.15
N LYS A 15 -14.86 14.87 33.23
CA LYS A 15 -15.62 14.17 32.19
C LYS A 15 -16.61 13.15 32.78
N ASP A 16 -16.21 12.46 33.85
CA ASP A 16 -16.97 11.34 34.43
C ASP A 16 -18.22 11.78 35.19
N LYS A 17 -18.31 13.07 35.55
CA LYS A 17 -19.46 13.68 36.23
C LYS A 17 -20.35 14.50 35.28
N ALA A 18 -20.14 14.40 33.97
CA ALA A 18 -20.87 15.19 32.98
C ALA A 18 -22.25 14.57 32.70
N HIS A 19 -23.32 15.35 32.85
CA HIS A 19 -24.64 14.93 32.39
C HIS A 19 -24.67 14.76 30.85
N PRO A 20 -25.38 13.77 30.27
CA PRO A 20 -25.40 13.51 28.82
C PRO A 20 -25.72 14.71 27.94
N TYR A 21 -26.64 15.58 28.38
CA TYR A 21 -27.03 16.79 27.63
C TYR A 21 -26.22 18.05 28.00
N SER A 22 -25.23 17.95 28.89
CA SER A 22 -24.45 19.10 29.33
C SER A 22 -23.54 19.66 28.23
N ARG A 23 -23.15 20.93 28.36
CA ARG A 23 -22.12 21.54 27.49
C ARG A 23 -20.81 20.75 27.51
N LYS A 24 -20.50 20.10 28.63
CA LYS A 24 -19.30 19.26 28.77
C LYS A 24 -19.41 17.98 27.97
N ALA A 25 -20.56 17.28 28.00
CA ALA A 25 -20.80 16.13 27.14
C ALA A 25 -20.70 16.48 25.65
N LYS A 26 -21.27 17.62 25.22
CA LYS A 26 -21.08 18.12 23.86
C LYS A 26 -19.61 18.38 23.50
N GLN A 27 -18.79 18.86 24.45
CA GLN A 27 -17.34 19.01 24.22
C GLN A 27 -16.63 17.67 24.09
N MET A 28 -17.03 16.65 24.85
CA MET A 28 -16.48 15.29 24.74
C MET A 28 -16.82 14.65 23.40
N HIS A 29 -18.09 14.69 22.98
CA HIS A 29 -18.50 14.16 21.67
C HIS A 29 -17.70 14.79 20.52
N ARG A 30 -17.53 16.12 20.52
CA ARG A 30 -16.70 16.80 19.51
C ARG A 30 -15.24 16.33 19.51
N ALA A 31 -14.70 16.00 20.69
CA ALA A 31 -13.33 15.51 20.79
C ALA A 31 -13.21 14.06 20.29
N ILE A 32 -14.21 13.21 20.55
CA ILE A 32 -14.31 11.82 20.07
C ILE A 32 -14.47 11.81 18.54
N GLU A 33 -15.49 12.49 18.01
CA GLU A 33 -15.70 12.55 16.56
C GLU A 33 -14.47 13.08 15.81
N ARG A 34 -13.71 13.98 16.45
CA ARG A 34 -12.45 14.48 15.89
C ARG A 34 -11.36 13.42 15.90
N SER A 35 -11.20 12.63 16.97
CA SER A 35 -10.23 11.53 16.98
C SER A 35 -10.59 10.51 15.92
N ASP A 36 -11.86 10.13 15.83
CA ASP A 36 -12.34 9.13 14.88
C ASP A 36 -12.06 9.57 13.43
N LYS A 37 -12.38 10.82 13.09
CA LYS A 37 -12.05 11.40 11.78
C LYS A 37 -10.55 11.46 11.48
N LEU A 38 -9.71 11.61 12.51
CA LEU A 38 -8.26 11.62 12.33
C LEU A 38 -7.73 10.21 12.10
N ASP A 39 -8.27 9.22 12.79
CA ASP A 39 -7.90 7.81 12.65
C ASP A 39 -8.40 7.26 11.30
N ASP A 40 -9.64 7.54 10.91
CA ASP A 40 -10.16 7.26 9.57
C ASP A 40 -9.26 7.81 8.46
N ARG A 41 -8.69 9.00 8.66
CA ARG A 41 -7.79 9.63 7.69
C ARG A 41 -6.44 8.90 7.63
N LYS A 42 -5.92 8.43 8.76
CA LYS A 42 -4.69 7.62 8.79
C LYS A 42 -4.93 6.28 8.10
N ASP A 43 -6.06 5.64 8.37
CA ASP A 43 -6.42 4.36 7.77
C ASP A 43 -6.56 4.50 6.25
N LYS A 44 -7.27 5.54 5.77
CA LYS A 44 -7.35 5.86 4.34
C LYS A 44 -5.98 6.15 3.71
N HIS A 45 -5.07 6.77 4.45
CA HIS A 45 -3.71 7.01 3.97
C HIS A 45 -2.94 5.70 3.84
N LEU A 46 -3.05 4.82 4.85
CA LEU A 46 -2.42 3.51 4.88
C LEU A 46 -2.96 2.62 3.75
N THR A 47 -4.28 2.46 3.64
CA THR A 47 -4.90 1.62 2.60
C THR A 47 -4.57 2.08 1.19
N LYS A 48 -4.42 3.38 0.98
CA LYS A 48 -4.04 3.95 -0.32
C LYS A 48 -2.57 3.70 -0.67
N ASN A 49 -1.64 3.88 0.27
CA ASN A 49 -0.21 3.89 -0.03
C ASN A 49 0.48 2.55 0.21
N LEU A 50 -0.06 1.70 1.08
CA LEU A 50 0.54 0.41 1.42
C LEU A 50 0.71 -0.51 0.19
N PRO A 51 -0.26 -0.64 -0.73
CA PRO A 51 -0.07 -1.48 -1.92
C PRO A 51 1.05 -0.97 -2.83
N LYS A 52 1.21 0.35 -2.95
CA LYS A 52 2.32 0.97 -3.69
C LYS A 52 3.66 0.69 -3.00
N ALA A 53 3.70 0.78 -1.67
CA ALA A 53 4.90 0.50 -0.88
C ALA A 53 5.35 -0.94 -1.03
N GLN A 54 4.43 -1.90 -0.92
CA GLN A 54 4.71 -3.32 -1.09
C GLN A 54 5.26 -3.63 -2.48
N LYS A 55 4.68 -3.04 -3.53
CA LYS A 55 5.23 -3.11 -4.90
C LYS A 55 6.67 -2.63 -4.95
N PHE A 56 6.94 -1.46 -4.37
CA PHE A 56 8.25 -0.82 -4.46
C PHE A 56 9.32 -1.56 -3.67
N VAL A 57 8.94 -2.17 -2.54
CA VAL A 57 9.81 -3.09 -1.81
C VAL A 57 10.21 -4.27 -2.70
N TRP A 58 9.25 -4.90 -3.39
CA TRP A 58 9.57 -5.99 -4.32
C TRP A 58 10.53 -5.54 -5.43
N PHE A 59 10.27 -4.38 -6.08
CA PHE A 59 11.16 -3.85 -7.10
C PHE A 59 12.56 -3.58 -6.55
N LYS A 60 12.66 -3.01 -5.34
CA LYS A 60 13.92 -2.74 -4.66
C LYS A 60 14.70 -4.03 -4.39
N GLU A 61 14.04 -5.06 -3.85
CA GLU A 61 14.66 -6.36 -3.55
C GLU A 61 15.13 -7.07 -4.82
N LYS A 62 14.29 -7.07 -5.87
CA LYS A 62 14.65 -7.66 -7.16
C LYS A 62 15.86 -6.99 -7.79
N LEU A 63 15.95 -5.66 -7.72
CA LEU A 63 17.10 -4.90 -8.24
C LEU A 63 18.37 -5.11 -7.42
N LYS A 64 18.26 -5.37 -6.11
CA LYS A 64 19.41 -5.69 -5.25
C LYS A 64 19.98 -7.07 -5.56
N PHE A 65 19.12 -8.05 -5.82
CA PHE A 65 19.55 -9.42 -6.10
C PHE A 65 20.30 -9.55 -7.43
N ASP A 66 19.88 -8.81 -8.46
CA ASP A 66 20.51 -8.84 -9.79
C ASP A 66 21.86 -8.09 -9.88
N ASP A 67 22.49 -7.78 -8.74
CA ASP A 67 23.86 -7.26 -8.61
C ASP A 67 24.21 -6.08 -9.55
N SER A 68 23.23 -5.18 -9.75
CA SER A 68 23.22 -4.33 -10.92
C SER A 68 23.59 -2.87 -10.62
N GLU A 69 24.88 -2.61 -10.51
CA GLU A 69 25.42 -1.29 -10.90
C GLU A 69 25.06 -0.95 -12.36
N LYS A 70 24.77 -1.97 -13.19
CA LYS A 70 24.36 -1.87 -14.60
C LYS A 70 22.91 -1.41 -14.82
N LYS A 71 22.03 -1.50 -13.82
CA LYS A 71 20.60 -1.13 -13.95
C LYS A 71 20.28 0.32 -13.54
N LYS A 72 21.31 1.17 -13.40
CA LYS A 72 21.13 2.59 -13.05
C LYS A 72 20.32 3.39 -14.07
N ASN A 73 20.07 2.86 -15.28
CA ASN A 73 19.11 3.41 -16.24
C ASN A 73 18.50 2.25 -17.04
N LEU A 74 17.40 1.66 -16.53
CA LEU A 74 16.71 0.61 -17.26
C LEU A 74 16.12 1.16 -18.56
N LYS A 75 16.22 0.39 -19.64
CA LYS A 75 15.45 0.68 -20.85
C LYS A 75 13.96 0.42 -20.58
N LYS A 76 13.10 1.03 -21.40
CA LYS A 76 11.64 0.82 -21.29
C LYS A 76 11.24 -0.65 -21.42
N GLU A 77 11.95 -1.40 -22.26
CA GLU A 77 11.75 -2.83 -22.48
C GLU A 77 12.09 -3.64 -21.22
N GLU A 78 13.24 -3.37 -20.60
CA GLU A 78 13.65 -4.05 -19.36
C GLU A 78 12.71 -3.71 -18.18
N LEU A 79 12.20 -2.48 -18.12
CA LEU A 79 11.19 -2.09 -17.15
C LEU A 79 9.88 -2.86 -17.37
N TYR A 80 9.50 -3.10 -18.62
CA TYR A 80 8.32 -3.88 -18.98
C TYR A 80 8.47 -5.36 -18.59
N GLU A 81 9.63 -5.96 -18.83
CA GLU A 81 9.95 -7.32 -18.40
C GLU A 81 9.92 -7.45 -16.87
N LEU A 82 10.53 -6.50 -16.15
CA LEU A 82 10.50 -6.48 -14.69
C LEU A 82 9.07 -6.34 -14.14
N ALA A 83 8.24 -5.56 -14.82
CA ALA A 83 6.84 -5.38 -14.46
C ALA A 83 5.99 -6.64 -14.75
N LYS A 84 6.29 -7.37 -15.83
CA LYS A 84 5.69 -8.68 -16.11
C LYS A 84 6.06 -9.72 -15.04
N GLU A 85 7.34 -9.78 -14.68
CA GLU A 85 7.84 -10.68 -13.65
C GLU A 85 7.16 -10.40 -12.30
N TYR A 86 6.96 -9.13 -11.95
CA TYR A 86 6.20 -8.75 -10.75
C TYR A 86 4.79 -9.38 -10.76
N ILE A 87 4.07 -9.31 -11.88
CA ILE A 87 2.71 -9.84 -11.97
C ILE A 87 2.68 -11.37 -11.90
N GLN A 88 3.67 -12.02 -12.50
CA GLN A 88 3.76 -13.48 -12.59
C GLN A 88 4.39 -14.12 -11.35
N ARG A 89 4.92 -13.34 -10.41
CA ARG A 89 5.64 -13.83 -9.21
C ARG A 89 4.90 -14.88 -8.37
N ASN A 90 3.58 -14.91 -8.44
CA ASN A 90 2.73 -15.80 -7.64
C ASN A 90 2.14 -16.95 -8.47
N ASP A 91 2.46 -17.05 -9.76
CA ASP A 91 1.80 -18.00 -10.67
C ASP A 91 2.12 -19.44 -10.27
N ASP A 92 3.40 -19.74 -10.02
CA ASP A 92 3.84 -21.05 -9.52
C ASP A 92 3.14 -21.43 -8.21
N MET A 93 2.97 -20.47 -7.29
CA MET A 93 2.30 -20.71 -6.01
C MET A 93 0.80 -20.99 -6.20
N VAL A 94 0.15 -20.26 -7.11
CA VAL A 94 -1.27 -20.49 -7.46
C VAL A 94 -1.44 -21.87 -8.11
N GLU A 95 -0.52 -22.27 -8.99
CA GLU A 95 -0.53 -23.59 -9.61
C GLU A 95 -0.33 -24.70 -8.58
N GLN A 96 0.61 -24.56 -7.66
CA GLN A 96 0.82 -25.51 -6.55
C GLN A 96 -0.41 -25.64 -5.65
N ILE A 97 -1.06 -24.53 -5.30
CA ILE A 97 -2.30 -24.56 -4.51
C ILE A 97 -3.40 -25.33 -5.24
N LYS A 98 -3.55 -25.09 -6.55
CA LYS A 98 -4.55 -25.79 -7.38
C LYS A 98 -4.21 -27.28 -7.53
N ALA A 99 -2.94 -27.63 -7.68
CA ALA A 99 -2.48 -29.01 -7.85
C ALA A 99 -2.59 -29.84 -6.56
N ASN A 100 -2.33 -29.25 -5.40
CA ASN A 100 -2.43 -29.92 -4.09
C ASN A 100 -3.88 -30.18 -3.64
N ARG A 101 -4.86 -29.64 -4.37
CA ARG A 101 -6.28 -29.84 -4.10
C ARG A 101 -6.69 -31.25 -4.50
N ARG A 102 -7.18 -32.04 -3.54
CA ARG A 102 -7.84 -33.33 -3.83
C ARG A 102 -9.16 -33.10 -4.58
N GLU A 103 -9.47 -33.98 -5.52
CA GLU A 103 -10.75 -33.99 -6.23
C GLU A 103 -11.93 -33.90 -5.24
N ASN A 104 -12.91 -33.05 -5.55
CA ASN A 104 -14.11 -32.79 -4.75
C ASN A 104 -13.91 -32.12 -3.37
N ARG A 105 -12.70 -31.72 -2.98
CA ARG A 105 -12.48 -30.88 -1.79
C ARG A 105 -12.54 -29.40 -2.17
N GLN A 106 -13.16 -28.54 -1.38
CA GLN A 106 -13.06 -27.09 -1.57
C GLN A 106 -11.67 -26.57 -1.15
N LEU A 107 -11.24 -25.45 -1.72
CA LEU A 107 -10.02 -24.78 -1.28
C LEU A 107 -10.24 -24.22 0.12
N THR A 108 -9.16 -24.04 0.88
CA THR A 108 -9.25 -23.37 2.17
C THR A 108 -9.59 -21.90 1.92
N SER A 109 -10.34 -21.24 2.81
CA SER A 109 -10.68 -19.82 2.63
C SER A 109 -9.45 -18.91 2.48
N LYS A 110 -8.31 -19.31 3.07
CA LYS A 110 -7.02 -18.62 2.89
C LYS A 110 -6.48 -18.73 1.47
N ASP A 111 -6.59 -19.92 0.88
CA ASP A 111 -6.11 -20.22 -0.48
C ASP A 111 -6.98 -19.51 -1.52
N GLU A 112 -8.30 -19.53 -1.32
CA GLU A 112 -9.26 -18.79 -2.16
C GLU A 112 -8.96 -17.29 -2.12
N LEU A 113 -8.79 -16.71 -0.92
CA LEU A 113 -8.48 -15.29 -0.76
C LEU A 113 -7.14 -14.91 -1.41
N PHE A 114 -6.13 -15.79 -1.35
CA PHE A 114 -4.85 -15.59 -2.02
C PHE A 114 -5.00 -15.59 -3.54
N ILE A 115 -5.67 -16.61 -4.10
CA ILE A 115 -5.94 -16.70 -5.55
C ILE A 115 -6.73 -15.49 -6.03
N ASP A 116 -7.74 -15.08 -5.29
CA ASP A 116 -8.55 -13.90 -5.61
C ASP A 116 -7.74 -12.60 -5.57
N ALA A 117 -6.83 -12.46 -4.59
CA ALA A 117 -5.93 -11.31 -4.50
C ALA A 117 -4.99 -11.24 -5.71
N VAL A 118 -4.41 -12.38 -6.13
CA VAL A 118 -3.54 -12.45 -7.32
C VAL A 118 -4.32 -12.13 -8.59
N ASN A 119 -5.51 -12.71 -8.76
CA ASN A 119 -6.37 -12.46 -9.92
C ASN A 119 -6.82 -10.99 -9.99
N LYS A 120 -7.14 -10.40 -8.83
CA LYS A 120 -7.49 -8.99 -8.73
C LYS A 120 -6.32 -8.09 -9.13
N GLU A 121 -5.11 -8.38 -8.66
CA GLU A 121 -3.91 -7.62 -9.04
C GLU A 121 -3.64 -7.71 -10.55
N LYS A 122 -3.76 -8.90 -11.15
CA LYS A 122 -3.65 -9.11 -12.61
C LYS A 122 -4.66 -8.27 -13.39
N ARG A 123 -5.94 -8.34 -13.00
CA ARG A 123 -7.02 -7.58 -13.64
C ARG A 123 -6.83 -6.07 -13.50
N GLU A 124 -6.43 -5.59 -12.33
CA GLU A 124 -6.16 -4.17 -12.11
C GLU A 124 -5.00 -3.67 -12.96
N ALA A 125 -3.94 -4.48 -13.10
CA ALA A 125 -2.80 -4.15 -13.94
C ALA A 125 -3.15 -4.13 -15.43
N GLU A 126 -4.02 -5.02 -15.88
CA GLU A 126 -4.50 -5.06 -17.27
C GLU A 126 -5.38 -3.84 -17.60
N VAL A 127 -6.33 -3.49 -16.73
CA VAL A 127 -7.28 -2.39 -16.97
C VAL A 127 -6.65 -1.01 -16.76
N ASN A 128 -5.92 -0.82 -15.66
CA ASN A 128 -5.44 0.50 -15.24
C ASN A 128 -3.93 0.71 -15.46
N GLY A 129 -3.20 -0.34 -15.82
CA GLY A 129 -1.74 -0.35 -15.80
C GLY A 129 -1.17 -0.60 -14.40
N LEU A 130 0.00 -1.23 -14.35
CA LEU A 130 0.76 -1.41 -13.12
C LEU A 130 1.57 -0.16 -12.80
N GLU A 131 1.43 0.37 -11.59
CA GLU A 131 2.29 1.46 -11.10
C GLU A 131 3.66 0.90 -10.70
N VAL A 132 4.70 1.35 -11.40
CA VAL A 132 6.09 0.96 -11.20
C VAL A 132 6.98 2.19 -10.98
N PRO A 133 8.09 2.07 -10.24
CA PRO A 133 9.06 3.18 -10.15
C PRO A 133 9.64 3.49 -11.54
N THR A 134 9.84 4.77 -11.86
CA THR A 134 10.44 5.18 -13.15
C THR A 134 11.95 4.94 -13.13
N LEU A 135 12.35 3.69 -13.35
CA LEU A 135 13.75 3.26 -13.27
C LEU A 135 14.59 3.62 -14.52
N THR A 136 14.02 4.41 -15.43
CA THR A 136 14.74 4.98 -16.58
C THR A 136 15.68 6.11 -16.18
N GLU A 137 15.40 6.79 -15.05
CA GLU A 137 16.22 7.85 -14.49
C GLU A 137 17.06 7.33 -13.33
N SER A 138 18.39 7.51 -13.40
CA SER A 138 19.30 7.14 -12.30
C SER A 138 19.01 7.81 -10.95
N SER A 139 18.40 8.99 -10.95
CA SER A 139 17.98 9.69 -9.73
C SER A 139 16.88 8.92 -8.98
N VAL A 140 15.92 8.35 -9.72
CA VAL A 140 14.80 7.58 -9.16
C VAL A 140 15.27 6.23 -8.66
N PHE A 141 16.23 5.61 -9.36
CA PHE A 141 16.87 4.39 -8.88
C PHE A 141 17.55 4.61 -7.52
N LYS A 142 18.34 5.68 -7.37
CA LYS A 142 18.98 6.04 -6.09
C LYS A 142 17.93 6.29 -5.00
N ALA A 143 16.90 7.07 -5.31
CA ALA A 143 15.81 7.36 -4.38
C ALA A 143 15.11 6.07 -3.90
N LEU A 144 14.86 5.10 -4.79
CA LEU A 144 14.28 3.80 -4.43
C LEU A 144 15.22 2.96 -3.56
N MET A 145 16.53 3.00 -3.84
CA MET A 145 17.53 2.25 -3.06
C MET A 145 17.72 2.82 -1.65
N GLU A 146 17.74 4.14 -1.52
CA GLU A 146 17.87 4.86 -0.24
C GLU A 146 16.56 4.84 0.57
N TRP A 147 15.41 4.69 -0.09
CA TRP A 147 14.11 4.65 0.57
C TRP A 147 14.01 3.52 1.59
N ASP A 148 13.70 3.86 2.84
CA ASP A 148 13.68 2.98 4.00
C ASP A 148 12.37 2.19 4.18
N GLY A 149 11.36 2.45 3.34
CA GLY A 149 10.04 1.84 3.45
C GLY A 149 8.98 2.75 4.07
N ASP A 150 9.31 3.99 4.46
CA ASP A 150 8.32 4.92 5.02
C ASP A 150 7.24 5.31 4.00
N LEU A 151 5.99 5.23 4.43
CA LEU A 151 4.81 5.54 3.61
C LEU A 151 4.67 7.04 3.31
N ASN A 152 5.29 7.91 4.09
CA ASN A 152 5.25 9.35 3.80
C ASN A 152 6.29 9.71 2.74
N SER A 153 7.48 9.11 2.81
CA SER A 153 8.57 9.32 1.86
C SER A 153 8.37 8.62 0.51
N ILE A 154 7.46 7.64 0.39
CA ILE A 154 7.18 6.94 -0.88
C ILE A 154 6.81 7.87 -2.05
N ARG A 155 6.25 9.05 -1.75
CA ARG A 155 5.89 10.04 -2.77
C ARG A 155 7.10 10.66 -3.47
N LEU A 156 8.28 10.59 -2.84
CA LEU A 156 9.53 11.09 -3.40
C LEU A 156 10.05 10.18 -4.52
N VAL A 157 9.69 8.90 -4.50
CA VAL A 157 10.01 7.96 -5.58
C VAL A 157 9.04 8.16 -6.73
N LYS A 158 9.53 8.74 -7.83
CA LYS A 158 8.74 8.92 -9.06
C LYS A 158 8.27 7.57 -9.60
N SER A 159 7.05 7.56 -10.10
CA SER A 159 6.38 6.36 -10.61
C SER A 159 5.63 6.63 -11.90
N ALA A 160 5.49 5.60 -12.71
CA ALA A 160 4.72 5.62 -13.94
C ALA A 160 3.82 4.37 -14.01
N ARG A 161 2.75 4.46 -14.80
CA ARG A 161 1.91 3.30 -15.08
C ARG A 161 2.34 2.64 -16.38
N VAL A 162 2.52 1.33 -16.31
CA VAL A 162 2.87 0.48 -17.46
C VAL A 162 1.71 -0.46 -17.71
N THR A 163 1.12 -0.37 -18.92
CA THR A 163 0.08 -1.29 -19.35
C THR A 163 0.71 -2.60 -19.78
N ILE A 164 0.40 -3.69 -19.08
CA ILE A 164 0.93 -5.02 -19.38
C ILE A 164 -0.15 -5.80 -20.10
N LYS A 165 0.17 -6.24 -21.31
CA LYS A 165 -0.60 -7.29 -21.99
C LYS A 165 -0.01 -8.62 -21.51
N LEU A 166 -0.77 -9.30 -20.66
CA LEU A 166 -0.47 -10.65 -20.18
C LEU A 166 -0.76 -11.67 -21.28
#